data_AF-Q3AQA2-F1
#
_entry.id   AF-Q3AQA2-F1
#
_cell.length_a   1.000
_cell.length_b   1.000
_cell.length_c   1.000
_cell.angle_alpha   90.00
_cell.angle_beta   90.00
_cell.angle_gamma   90.00
#
_symmetry.space_group_name_H-M   'P 1'
#
loop_
_entity.id
_entity.type
_entity.pdbx_description
1 polymer ?
#
loop_
_entity_poly.entity_id
_entity_poly.type
_entity_poly.pdbx_seq_one_letter_code
_entity_poly.pdbx_strand_id
1 'polypeptide(L)'
;MATYSSFEQLNFYRSMQLTITLPDILPDEISRVIKKVKEIFSQEGIAAEITPEPLSTDAWDSLNFDEIAVDTGRVDFAENHDHYLYGIAKRS
;
A
#
# COMPACT_ATOMS: atom_id res chain seq x y z
N MET A 1 18.30 26.57 -55.19
CA MET A 1 18.32 25.18 -54.66
C MET A 1 18.61 25.28 -53.17
N ALA A 2 17.57 25.16 -52.35
CA ALA A 2 17.69 25.22 -50.88
C ALA A 2 17.83 23.79 -50.36
N THR A 3 19.01 23.43 -49.85
CA THR A 3 19.22 22.20 -49.10
C THR A 3 18.76 22.42 -47.67
N TYR A 4 17.50 22.09 -47.39
CA TYR A 4 17.02 21.92 -46.02
C TYR A 4 17.65 20.64 -45.47
N SER A 5 18.81 20.81 -44.84
CA SER A 5 19.46 19.75 -44.09
C SER A 5 18.57 19.40 -42.91
N SER A 6 18.11 18.15 -42.93
CA SER A 6 17.40 17.42 -41.88
C SER A 6 17.58 18.04 -40.50
N PHE A 7 16.55 18.74 -40.04
CA PHE A 7 16.32 18.97 -38.61
C PHE A 7 16.47 17.62 -37.94
N GLU A 8 17.50 17.49 -37.11
CA GLU A 8 17.71 16.34 -36.26
C GLU A 8 16.40 16.04 -35.52
N GLN A 9 15.88 14.86 -35.82
CA GLN A 9 14.72 14.25 -35.19
C GLN A 9 15.06 13.90 -33.73
N LEU A 10 15.33 14.89 -32.89
CA LEU A 10 15.24 14.72 -31.44
C LEU A 10 13.77 14.80 -31.04
N ASN A 11 13.01 13.83 -31.52
CA ASN A 11 11.72 13.48 -30.93
C ASN A 11 12.02 12.95 -29.53
N PHE A 12 11.88 13.85 -28.56
CA PHE A 12 11.69 13.60 -27.15
C PHE A 12 10.62 12.50 -27.00
N TYR A 13 11.02 11.24 -26.91
CA TYR A 13 10.14 10.20 -26.38
C TYR A 13 9.95 10.54 -24.89
N ARG A 14 8.93 11.35 -24.59
CA ARG A 14 8.43 11.48 -23.22
C ARG A 14 7.96 10.09 -22.81
N SER A 15 8.69 9.45 -21.92
CA SER A 15 8.18 8.30 -21.17
C SER A 15 7.01 8.80 -20.32
N MET A 16 5.78 8.63 -20.81
CA MET A 16 4.59 8.91 -20.02
C MET A 16 4.50 7.86 -18.91
N GLN A 17 4.48 8.34 -17.67
CA GLN A 17 4.24 7.51 -16.49
C GLN A 17 2.90 7.90 -15.90
N LEU A 18 2.06 6.90 -15.60
CA LEU A 18 0.78 7.07 -14.93
C LEU A 18 0.87 6.42 -13.55
N THR A 19 0.68 7.21 -12.51
CA THR A 19 0.63 6.73 -11.12
C THR A 19 -0.84 6.66 -10.70
N ILE A 20 -1.27 5.50 -10.21
CA ILE A 20 -2.62 5.29 -9.67
C ILE A 20 -2.49 5.05 -8.17
N THR A 21 -2.96 6.00 -7.36
CA THR A 21 -3.04 5.83 -5.91
C THR A 21 -4.35 5.13 -5.58
N LEU A 22 -4.25 3.96 -4.95
CA LEU A 22 -5.40 3.22 -4.44
C LEU A 22 -5.59 3.54 -2.94
N PRO A 23 -6.83 3.61 -2.44
CA PRO A 23 -7.07 3.63 -1.00
C PRO A 23 -6.56 2.33 -0.37
N ASP A 24 -6.39 2.32 0.94
CA ASP A 24 -5.94 1.13 1.66
C ASP A 24 -6.97 0.00 1.49
N ILE A 25 -6.62 -0.97 0.64
CA ILE A 25 -7.48 -2.08 0.22
C ILE A 25 -6.73 -3.39 0.43
N LEU A 26 -7.49 -4.45 0.68
CA LEU A 26 -6.94 -5.78 0.91
C LEU A 26 -6.05 -6.23 -0.27
N PRO A 27 -4.95 -6.95 -0.02
CA PRO A 27 -4.02 -7.41 -1.07
C PRO A 27 -4.70 -8.16 -2.23
N ASP A 28 -5.74 -8.94 -1.92
CA ASP A 28 -6.53 -9.69 -2.92
C ASP A 28 -7.30 -8.77 -3.88
N GLU A 29 -7.70 -7.58 -3.41
CA GLU A 29 -8.41 -6.60 -4.23
C GLU A 29 -7.46 -5.83 -5.14
N ILE A 30 -6.24 -5.54 -4.68
CA ILE A 30 -5.18 -4.90 -5.50
C ILE A 30 -4.93 -5.72 -6.77
N SER A 31 -4.81 -7.04 -6.63
CA SER A 31 -4.58 -7.96 -7.76
C SER A 31 -5.71 -7.91 -8.79
N ARG A 32 -6.96 -7.79 -8.34
CA ARG A 32 -8.14 -7.66 -9.22
C ARG A 32 -8.14 -6.33 -9.97
N VAL A 33 -7.77 -5.24 -9.30
CA VAL A 33 -7.68 -3.90 -9.91
C VAL A 33 -6.58 -3.88 -10.97
N ILE A 34 -5.39 -4.39 -10.66
CA ILE A 34 -4.27 -4.48 -11.61
C ILE A 34 -4.68 -5.25 -12.86
N LYS A 35 -5.38 -6.38 -12.70
CA LYS A 35 -5.85 -7.18 -13.83
C LYS A 35 -6.81 -6.40 -14.74
N LYS A 36 -7.79 -5.69 -14.15
CA LYS A 36 -8.73 -4.85 -14.91
C LYS A 36 -8.02 -3.73 -15.66
N VAL A 37 -7.06 -3.07 -15.01
CA VAL A 37 -6.27 -2.00 -15.63
C VAL A 37 -5.46 -2.54 -16.83
N LYS A 38 -4.82 -3.71 -16.70
CA LYS A 38 -4.12 -4.36 -17.84
C LYS A 38 -5.06 -4.68 -18.99
N GLU A 39 -6.26 -5.15 -18.70
CA GLU A 39 -7.26 -5.49 -19.71
C GLU A 39 -7.71 -4.25 -20.50
N ILE A 40 -7.98 -3.14 -19.81
CA ILE A 40 -8.33 -1.86 -20.43
C ILE A 40 -7.19 -1.37 -21.35
N PHE A 41 -5.94 -1.37 -20.87
CA PHE A 41 -4.81 -0.94 -21.70
C PHE A 41 -4.59 -1.85 -22.92
N SER A 42 -4.83 -3.15 -22.76
CA SER A 42 -4.71 -4.11 -23.87
C SER A 42 -5.79 -3.88 -24.94
N GLN A 43 -7.02 -3.52 -24.53
CA GLN A 43 -8.11 -3.19 -25.46
C GLN A 43 -7.81 -1.92 -26.27
N GLU A 44 -7.18 -0.93 -25.65
CA GLU A 44 -6.78 0.33 -26.30
C GLU A 44 -5.46 0.21 -27.10
N GLY A 45 -4.84 -0.97 -27.14
CA GLY A 45 -3.57 -1.20 -27.84
C GLY A 45 -2.35 -0.52 -27.18
N ILE A 46 -2.46 -0.18 -25.90
CA ILE A 46 -1.41 0.49 -25.13
C ILE A 46 -0.54 -0.57 -24.45
N ALA A 47 0.72 -0.66 -24.84
CA ALA A 47 1.71 -1.48 -24.13
C ALA A 47 2.16 -0.73 -22.86
N ALA A 48 1.60 -1.11 -21.71
CA ALA A 48 1.93 -0.56 -20.40
C ALA A 48 2.54 -1.62 -19.48
N GLU A 49 3.68 -1.30 -18.87
CA GLU A 49 4.26 -2.07 -17.77
C GLU A 49 3.66 -1.57 -16.45
N ILE A 50 3.16 -2.48 -15.61
CA ILE A 50 2.61 -2.14 -14.30
C ILE A 50 3.57 -2.66 -13.24
N THR A 51 4.23 -1.72 -12.55
CA THR A 51 5.14 -2.00 -11.44
C THR A 51 4.45 -1.59 -10.15
N PRO A 52 4.01 -2.55 -9.30
CA PRO A 52 3.50 -2.21 -7.99
C PRO A 52 4.65 -1.67 -7.13
N GLU A 53 4.43 -0.54 -6.45
CA GLU A 53 5.34 -0.11 -5.40
C GLU A 53 5.22 -1.09 -4.21
N PRO A 54 6.34 -1.48 -3.60
CA PRO A 54 6.29 -2.29 -2.38
C PRO A 54 5.53 -1.51 -1.31
N LEU A 55 4.50 -2.12 -0.74
CA LEU A 55 3.82 -1.59 0.43
C LEU A 55 4.88 -1.35 1.51
N SER A 56 4.93 -0.14 2.05
CA SER A 56 5.78 0.13 3.21
C SER A 56 5.36 -0.82 4.32
N THR A 57 6.30 -1.57 4.88
CA THR A 57 6.05 -2.42 6.05
C THR A 57 5.37 -1.57 7.11
N ASP A 58 4.15 -1.93 7.51
CA ASP A 58 3.48 -1.20 8.57
C ASP A 58 4.34 -1.35 9.84
N ALA A 59 4.47 -0.28 10.61
CA ALA A 59 5.13 -0.35 11.91
C ALA A 59 4.48 -1.43 12.78
N TRP A 60 3.17 -1.64 12.61
CA TRP A 60 2.41 -2.72 13.26
C TRP A 60 2.84 -4.13 12.84
N ASP A 61 3.23 -4.35 11.59
CA ASP A 61 3.68 -5.66 11.09
C ASP A 61 5.01 -6.11 11.71
N SER A 62 5.81 -5.14 12.18
CA SER A 62 7.11 -5.37 12.81
C SER A 62 7.06 -5.46 14.34
N LEU A 63 5.88 -5.35 14.96
CA LEU A 63 5.75 -5.42 16.41
C LEU A 63 5.85 -6.86 16.91
N ASN A 64 6.86 -7.09 17.75
CA ASN A 64 6.92 -8.31 18.54
C ASN A 64 6.06 -8.15 19.81
N PHE A 65 4.82 -8.61 19.76
CA PHE A 65 3.90 -8.54 20.90
C PHE A 65 4.46 -9.22 22.16
N ASP A 66 5.28 -10.25 22.03
CA ASP A 66 5.89 -10.93 23.18
C ASP A 66 6.95 -10.07 23.88
N GLU A 67 7.58 -9.14 23.16
CA GLU A 67 8.53 -8.18 23.75
C GLU A 67 7.84 -6.97 24.39
N ILE A 68 6.68 -6.55 23.86
CA ILE A 68 5.95 -5.38 24.35
C ILE A 68 4.86 -5.71 25.38
N ALA A 69 4.38 -6.95 25.41
CA ALA A 69 3.35 -7.37 26.36
C ALA A 69 3.96 -7.52 27.75
N VAL A 70 3.44 -6.76 28.71
CA VAL A 70 3.78 -6.91 30.12
C VAL A 70 2.83 -7.94 30.73
N ASP A 71 3.37 -9.08 31.16
CA ASP A 71 2.60 -10.04 31.94
C ASP A 71 2.30 -9.44 33.33
N THR A 72 1.02 -9.16 33.57
CA THR A 72 0.54 -8.62 34.83
C THR A 72 0.28 -9.72 35.87
N GLY A 73 0.36 -11.00 35.48
CA GLY A 73 0.00 -12.16 36.28
C GLY A 73 -1.51 -12.26 36.57
N ARG A 74 -2.34 -11.42 35.96
CA ARG A 74 -3.79 -11.34 36.19
C ARG A 74 -4.55 -11.72 34.93
N VAL A 75 -5.25 -12.85 34.99
CA VAL A 75 -5.98 -13.46 33.86
C VAL A 75 -7.08 -12.55 33.30
N ASP A 76 -7.67 -11.73 34.15
CA ASP A 76 -8.79 -10.84 33.84
C ASP A 76 -8.38 -9.37 33.74
N PHE A 77 -7.08 -9.08 33.62
CA PHE A 77 -6.57 -7.71 33.54
C PHE A 77 -7.11 -6.95 32.33
N ALA A 78 -7.23 -7.61 31.17
CA ALA A 78 -7.75 -6.96 29.97
C ALA A 78 -9.22 -6.52 30.14
N GLU A 79 -10.01 -7.29 30.88
CA GLU A 79 -11.44 -7.00 31.11
C GLU A 79 -11.66 -6.00 32.24
N ASN A 80 -10.78 -6.03 33.25
CA ASN A 80 -10.89 -5.27 34.49
C ASN A 80 -9.73 -4.28 34.71
N HIS A 81 -9.12 -3.81 33.62
CA HIS A 81 -7.97 -2.91 33.63
C HIS A 81 -8.20 -1.71 34.55
N ASP A 82 -9.37 -1.08 34.46
CA ASP A 82 -9.70 0.11 35.24
C ASP A 82 -9.78 -0.18 36.75
N HIS A 83 -10.25 -1.38 37.14
CA HIS A 83 -10.25 -1.79 38.54
C HIS A 83 -8.83 -1.85 39.09
N TYR A 84 -7.88 -2.35 38.29
CA TYR A 84 -6.49 -2.50 38.70
C TYR A 84 -5.66 -1.23 38.60
N LEU A 85 -5.98 -0.33 37.66
CA LEU A 85 -5.28 0.96 37.53
C LEU A 85 -5.84 2.05 38.46
N TYR A 86 -7.15 2.08 38.65
CA TYR A 86 -7.84 3.20 39.28
C TYR A 86 -8.64 2.83 40.54
N GLY A 87 -8.68 1.54 40.90
CA GLY A 87 -9.38 1.06 42.10
C GLY A 87 -10.90 1.12 42.01
N ILE A 88 -11.47 1.24 40.79
CA ILE A 88 -12.92 1.22 40.60
C ILE A 88 -13.50 -0.18 40.82
N ALA A 89 -14.80 -0.30 41.06
CA ALA A 89 -15.44 -1.61 41.24
C ALA A 89 -15.27 -2.49 39.99
N LYS A 90 -14.96 -3.77 40.19
CA LYS A 90 -14.78 -4.76 39.13
C LYS A 90 -16.09 -4.95 38.36
N ARG A 91 -16.01 -5.11 37.04
CA ARG A 91 -17.18 -5.49 36.23
C ARG A 91 -17.49 -6.96 36.50
N SER A 92 -18.72 -7.23 36.90
CA SER A 92 -19.26 -8.56 37.22
C SER A 92 -19.64 -9.34 35.98
#